data_AF-A0A4Y9R5F8-F1
#
_entry.id   AF-A0A4Y9R5F8-F1
#
_cell.length_a   1.000
_cell.length_b   1.000
_cell.length_c   1.000
_cell.angle_alpha   90.00
_cell.angle_beta   90.00
_cell.angle_gamma   90.00
#
_symmetry.space_group_name_H-M   'P 1'
#
loop_
_entity.id
_entity.type
_entity.pdbx_description
1 polymer ?
#
loop_
_entity_poly.entity_id
_entity_poly.type
_entity_poly.pdbx_seq_one_letter_code
_entity_poly.pdbx_strand_id
1 'polypeptide(L)'
;GHHQASVMQRLGVTKANAKVIARFTDRGNFWQQMQAHRWVWLYDAKGRPIAPEALPKRIADLGDDPYRSLASYAEDAGYIKRTDIYFMEFQWARYFGERMHWQPVDRLSLLPALQQAERLACDPAAHDLPGYAGPCEMRK
;
A
#
# COMPACT_ATOMS: atom_id res chain seq x y z
N GLY A 1 -7.99 -2.72 9.13
CA GLY A 1 -7.37 -2.30 7.86
C GLY A 1 -8.37 -2.37 6.71
N HIS A 2 -8.16 -1.63 5.63
CA HIS A 2 -9.10 -1.58 4.49
C HIS A 2 -9.32 -2.95 3.82
N HIS A 3 -8.29 -3.81 3.72
CA HIS A 3 -8.44 -5.17 3.19
C HIS A 3 -9.46 -6.00 3.98
N GLN A 4 -9.36 -6.00 5.31
CA GLN A 4 -10.31 -6.69 6.19
C GLN A 4 -11.72 -6.12 6.06
N ALA A 5 -11.87 -4.79 6.04
CA ALA A 5 -13.17 -4.14 5.86
C ALA A 5 -13.79 -4.49 4.50
N SER A 6 -12.97 -4.55 3.44
CA SER A 6 -13.40 -4.94 2.10
C SER A 6 -13.88 -6.40 2.05
N VAL A 7 -13.17 -7.32 2.71
CA VAL A 7 -13.60 -8.72 2.85
C VAL A 7 -14.92 -8.82 3.62
N MET A 8 -15.04 -8.16 4.77
CA MET A 8 -16.27 -8.12 5.56
C MET A 8 -17.46 -7.61 4.74
N GLN A 9 -17.27 -6.51 4.00
CA GLN A 9 -18.28 -5.95 3.11
C GLN A 9 -18.72 -6.97 2.05
N ARG A 10 -17.78 -7.67 1.40
CA ARG A 10 -18.07 -8.70 0.38
C ARG A 10 -18.81 -9.91 0.95
N LEU A 11 -18.57 -10.25 2.22
CA LEU A 11 -19.27 -11.32 2.94
C LEU A 11 -20.65 -10.88 3.47
N GLY A 12 -21.09 -9.65 3.20
CA GLY A 12 -22.38 -9.15 3.68
C GLY A 12 -22.42 -8.80 5.17
N VAL A 13 -21.25 -8.66 5.82
CA VAL A 13 -21.17 -8.24 7.22
C VAL A 13 -21.63 -6.78 7.34
N THR A 14 -22.66 -6.53 8.15
CA THR A 14 -23.27 -5.20 8.30
C THR A 14 -22.81 -4.45 9.55
N LYS A 15 -22.08 -5.10 10.47
CA LYS A 15 -21.60 -4.51 11.73
C LYS A 15 -20.18 -4.97 12.03
N ALA A 16 -19.37 -4.06 12.56
CA ALA A 16 -18.01 -4.33 13.03
C ALA A 16 -17.72 -3.52 14.30
N ASN A 17 -16.90 -4.07 15.18
CA ASN A 17 -16.39 -3.35 16.34
C ASN A 17 -15.26 -2.40 15.92
N ALA A 18 -15.25 -1.19 16.49
CA ALA A 18 -14.20 -0.20 16.27
C ALA A 18 -13.81 0.48 17.58
N LYS A 19 -12.54 0.87 17.68
CA LYS A 19 -12.02 1.70 18.77
C LYS A 19 -11.82 3.12 18.25
N VAL A 20 -12.39 4.11 18.94
CA VAL A 20 -12.11 5.51 18.67
C VAL A 20 -10.72 5.86 19.21
N ILE A 21 -9.82 6.31 18.33
CA ILE A 21 -8.43 6.64 18.70
C ILE A 21 -8.17 8.15 18.81
N ALA A 22 -9.03 8.98 18.20
CA ALA A 22 -8.97 10.44 18.28
C ALA A 22 -10.31 11.07 17.89
N ARG A 23 -10.48 12.34 18.24
CA ARG A 23 -11.67 13.15 17.90
C ARG A 23 -11.21 14.52 17.41
N PHE A 24 -11.49 14.82 16.14
CA PHE A 24 -11.28 16.16 15.57
C PHE A 24 -12.60 16.95 15.63
N THR A 25 -12.54 18.17 16.16
CA THR A 25 -13.70 19.06 16.32
C THR A 25 -13.73 20.16 15.27
N ASP A 26 -12.56 20.57 14.77
CA ASP A 26 -12.44 21.51 13.66
C ASP A 26 -12.59 20.80 12.31
N ARG A 27 -13.73 21.04 11.66
CA ARG A 27 -14.07 20.46 10.36
C ARG A 27 -13.25 21.05 9.22
N GLY A 28 -12.87 22.32 9.30
CA GLY A 28 -12.12 23.02 8.25
C GLY A 28 -10.69 22.48 8.13
N ASN A 29 -10.10 22.12 9.26
CA ASN A 29 -8.74 21.58 9.33
C ASN A 29 -8.67 20.05 9.37
N PHE A 30 -9.78 19.34 9.13
CA PHE A 30 -9.85 17.88 9.26
C PHE A 30 -8.81 17.15 8.39
N TRP A 31 -8.74 17.48 7.09
CA TRP A 31 -7.83 16.80 6.17
C TRP A 31 -6.36 17.15 6.39
N GLN A 32 -6.08 18.36 6.87
CA GLN A 32 -4.71 18.74 7.26
C GLN A 32 -4.26 17.94 8.47
N GLN A 33 -5.13 17.77 9.48
CA GLN A 33 -4.85 16.93 10.64
C GLN A 33 -4.66 15.46 10.25
N MET A 34 -5.52 14.90 9.40
CA MET A 34 -5.36 13.53 8.89
C MET A 34 -4.00 13.31 8.21
N GLN A 35 -3.54 14.27 7.41
CA GLN A 35 -2.23 14.20 6.75
C GLN A 35 -1.08 14.34 7.75
N ALA A 36 -1.16 15.31 8.68
CA ALA A 36 -0.14 15.53 9.71
C ALA A 36 0.06 14.29 10.60
N HIS A 37 -1.02 13.58 10.91
CA HIS A 37 -0.98 12.32 11.66
C HIS A 37 -0.61 11.10 10.82
N ARG A 38 -0.43 11.23 9.51
CA ARG A 38 -0.27 10.10 8.56
C ARG A 38 -1.40 9.07 8.67
N TRP A 39 -2.64 9.55 8.79
CA TRP A 39 -3.85 8.71 8.84
C TRP A 39 -4.63 8.67 7.53
N VAL A 40 -4.12 9.32 6.50
CA VAL A 40 -4.68 9.28 5.15
C VAL A 40 -3.58 9.06 4.12
N TRP A 41 -3.88 8.26 3.11
CA TRP A 41 -3.05 8.07 1.93
C TRP A 41 -3.75 8.72 0.74
N LEU A 42 -3.19 9.82 0.23
CA LEU A 42 -3.78 10.65 -0.82
C LEU A 42 -3.07 10.45 -2.17
N TYR A 43 -2.95 9.20 -2.57
CA TYR A 43 -2.47 8.84 -3.90
C TYR A 43 -3.41 7.81 -4.53
N ASP A 44 -3.53 7.87 -5.86
CA ASP A 44 -4.24 6.84 -6.62
C ASP A 44 -3.38 5.57 -6.81
N ALA A 45 -3.95 4.56 -7.47
CA ALA A 45 -3.29 3.28 -7.75
C ALA A 45 -2.05 3.38 -8.67
N LYS A 46 -1.79 4.56 -9.26
CA LYS A 46 -0.59 4.86 -10.05
C LYS A 46 0.37 5.80 -9.31
N GLY A 47 0.19 5.95 -8.00
CA GLY A 47 1.01 6.82 -7.16
C GLY A 47 0.86 8.31 -7.44
N ARG A 48 -0.18 8.74 -8.17
CA ARG A 48 -0.41 10.17 -8.46
C ARG A 48 -1.16 10.81 -7.29
N PRO A 49 -0.78 12.03 -6.86
CA PRO A 49 -1.45 12.69 -5.75
C PRO A 49 -2.91 12.98 -6.09
N ILE A 50 -3.79 12.82 -5.10
CA ILE A 50 -5.21 13.12 -5.23
C ILE A 50 -5.65 14.10 -4.13
N ALA A 51 -6.71 14.86 -4.42
CA ALA A 51 -7.39 15.63 -3.40
C ALA A 51 -8.26 14.70 -2.52
N PRO A 52 -8.51 15.04 -1.24
CA PRO A 52 -9.33 14.20 -0.36
C PRO A 52 -10.74 13.90 -0.88
N GLU A 53 -11.30 14.79 -1.70
CA GLU A 53 -12.63 14.65 -2.30
C GLU A 53 -12.70 13.49 -3.31
N ALA A 54 -11.56 13.07 -3.84
CA ALA A 54 -11.44 11.92 -4.74
C ALA A 54 -11.36 10.58 -3.98
N LEU A 55 -11.27 10.59 -2.64
CA LEU A 55 -11.29 9.36 -1.86
C LEU A 55 -12.64 8.66 -2.00
N PRO A 56 -12.66 7.31 -2.16
CA PRO A 56 -13.89 6.56 -2.22
C PRO A 56 -14.72 6.74 -0.94
N LYS A 57 -16.02 7.03 -1.11
CA LYS A 57 -16.95 7.23 0.03
C LYS A 57 -17.38 5.92 0.67
N ARG A 58 -17.20 4.79 -0.01
CA ARG A 58 -17.57 3.45 0.46
C ARG A 58 -16.40 2.51 0.31
N ILE A 59 -16.27 1.57 1.24
CA ILE A 59 -15.26 0.50 1.18
C ILE A 59 -15.40 -0.35 -0.10
N ALA A 60 -16.62 -0.52 -0.61
CA ALA A 60 -16.89 -1.24 -1.85
C ALA A 60 -16.34 -0.55 -3.11
N ASP A 61 -16.06 0.75 -3.04
CA ASP A 61 -15.57 1.55 -4.16
C ASP A 61 -14.03 1.67 -4.17
N LEU A 62 -13.35 1.01 -3.23
CA LEU A 62 -11.89 0.93 -3.24
C LEU A 62 -11.44 0.13 -4.46
N GLY A 63 -10.58 0.74 -5.28
CA GLY A 63 -9.98 0.09 -6.43
C GLY A 63 -9.01 -1.03 -6.03
N ASP A 64 -8.79 -1.93 -6.98
CA ASP A 64 -7.72 -2.92 -6.85
C ASP A 64 -6.37 -2.28 -7.17
N ASP A 65 -5.36 -2.60 -6.37
CA ASP A 65 -3.98 -2.15 -6.55
C ASP A 65 -3.08 -3.40 -6.60
N PRO A 66 -2.75 -3.90 -7.80
CA PRO A 66 -1.91 -5.08 -7.95
C PRO A 66 -0.50 -4.89 -7.38
N TYR A 67 0.04 -3.67 -7.41
CA TYR A 67 1.36 -3.36 -6.85
C TYR A 67 1.35 -3.41 -5.33
N ARG A 68 0.24 -3.09 -4.68
CA ARG A 68 0.03 -3.35 -3.24
C ARG A 68 0.08 -4.84 -2.90
N SER A 69 -0.42 -5.70 -3.79
CA SER A 69 -0.30 -7.15 -3.61
C SER A 69 1.16 -7.62 -3.77
N LEU A 70 1.90 -7.07 -4.74
CA LEU A 70 3.34 -7.36 -4.89
C LEU A 70 4.16 -6.94 -3.66
N ALA A 71 3.86 -5.78 -3.08
CA ALA A 71 4.52 -5.31 -1.85
C ALA A 71 4.25 -6.24 -0.66
N SER A 72 2.99 -6.65 -0.45
CA SER A 72 2.64 -7.63 0.58
C SER A 72 3.38 -8.96 0.38
N TYR A 73 3.46 -9.43 -0.86
CA TYR A 73 4.18 -10.67 -1.16
C TYR A 73 5.68 -10.57 -0.87
N ALA A 74 6.33 -9.48 -1.27
CA ALA A 74 7.74 -9.27 -1.00
C ALA A 74 8.05 -9.15 0.50
N GLU A 75 7.13 -8.57 1.28
CA GLU A 75 7.21 -8.58 2.75
C GLU A 75 7.07 -9.99 3.33
N ASP A 76 6.05 -10.74 2.91
CA ASP A 76 5.81 -12.11 3.39
C ASP A 76 6.96 -13.06 3.03
N ALA A 77 7.60 -12.85 1.88
CA ALA A 77 8.77 -13.60 1.43
C ALA A 77 10.08 -13.16 2.10
N GLY A 78 10.07 -12.09 2.92
CA GLY A 78 11.21 -11.63 3.70
C GLY A 78 12.17 -10.68 2.98
N TYR A 79 11.82 -10.23 1.77
CA TYR A 79 12.60 -9.22 1.03
C TYR A 79 12.40 -7.80 1.59
N ILE A 80 11.26 -7.56 2.25
CA ILE A 80 10.96 -6.33 2.97
C ILE A 80 10.76 -6.68 4.44
N LYS A 81 11.45 -5.98 5.34
CA LYS A 81 11.27 -6.14 6.79
C LYS A 81 10.06 -5.35 7.24
N ARG A 82 9.16 -6.00 7.98
CA ARG A 82 8.02 -5.33 8.60
C ARG A 82 8.47 -4.21 9.54
N THR A 83 7.82 -3.06 9.44
CA THR A 83 8.03 -1.89 10.32
C THR A 83 6.70 -1.35 10.86
N ASP A 84 6.75 -0.40 11.78
CA ASP A 84 5.60 0.36 12.28
C ASP A 84 5.33 1.65 11.48
N ILE A 85 6.08 1.89 10.41
CA ILE A 85 5.91 3.07 9.56
C ILE A 85 4.59 2.98 8.80
N TYR A 86 3.77 4.02 8.93
CA TYR A 86 2.49 4.11 8.23
C TYR A 86 2.65 3.98 6.71
N PHE A 87 1.76 3.19 6.12
CA PHE A 87 1.65 2.99 4.67
C PHE A 87 2.93 2.45 4.01
N MET A 88 3.79 1.73 4.74
CA MET A 88 5.03 1.13 4.21
C MET A 88 4.79 0.40 2.89
N GLU A 89 3.80 -0.49 2.80
CA GLU A 89 3.57 -1.28 1.61
C GLU A 89 2.98 -0.44 0.45
N PHE A 90 2.45 0.77 0.71
CA PHE A 90 2.05 1.70 -0.36
C PHE A 90 3.26 2.43 -0.93
N GLN A 91 4.26 2.72 -0.09
CA GLN A 91 5.54 3.28 -0.55
C GLN A 91 6.25 2.26 -1.45
N TRP A 92 6.29 0.99 -1.04
CA TRP A 92 6.81 -0.11 -1.86
C TRP A 92 6.02 -0.34 -3.14
N ALA A 93 4.69 -0.36 -3.07
CA ALA A 93 3.83 -0.49 -4.26
C ALA A 93 4.13 0.62 -5.27
N ARG A 94 4.29 1.87 -4.81
CA ARG A 94 4.64 2.99 -5.67
C ARG A 94 6.03 2.84 -6.28
N TYR A 95 7.04 2.47 -5.48
CA TYR A 95 8.38 2.22 -5.99
C TYR A 95 8.40 1.14 -7.08
N PHE A 96 7.71 0.02 -6.83
CA PHE A 96 7.54 -1.04 -7.82
C PHE A 96 6.82 -0.55 -9.07
N GLY A 97 5.73 0.20 -8.92
CA GLY A 97 4.99 0.80 -10.02
C GLY A 97 5.86 1.70 -10.89
N GLU A 98 6.62 2.61 -10.28
CA GLU A 98 7.53 3.51 -11.00
C GLU A 98 8.63 2.74 -11.76
N ARG A 99 9.26 1.74 -11.11
CA ARG A 99 10.36 0.95 -11.68
C ARG A 99 9.90 -0.06 -12.73
N MET A 100 8.67 -0.55 -12.63
CA MET A 100 8.05 -1.44 -13.60
C MET A 100 7.15 -0.69 -14.60
N HIS A 101 7.23 0.64 -14.64
CA HIS A 101 6.48 1.50 -15.55
C HIS A 101 4.95 1.28 -15.54
N TRP A 102 4.40 0.91 -14.38
CA TRP A 102 2.96 0.67 -14.17
C TRP A 102 2.35 -0.30 -15.19
N GLN A 103 3.14 -1.29 -15.64
CA GLN A 103 2.65 -2.34 -16.52
C GLN A 103 1.54 -3.15 -15.82
N PRO A 104 0.52 -3.63 -16.56
CA PRO A 104 -0.54 -4.44 -15.98
C PRO A 104 0.00 -5.70 -15.31
N VAL A 105 -0.40 -5.92 -14.06
CA VAL A 105 -0.15 -7.17 -13.32
C VAL A 105 -1.45 -7.96 -13.33
N ASP A 106 -1.47 -9.02 -14.13
CA ASP A 106 -2.59 -9.94 -14.28
C ASP A 106 -2.11 -11.39 -14.12
N ARG A 107 -2.98 -12.37 -14.38
CA ARG A 107 -2.62 -13.79 -14.19
C ARG A 107 -1.44 -14.24 -15.06
N LEU A 108 -1.28 -13.66 -16.26
CA LEU A 108 -0.22 -14.03 -17.20
C LEU A 108 1.11 -13.34 -16.83
N SER A 109 1.05 -12.11 -16.30
CA SER A 109 2.24 -11.35 -15.89
C SER A 109 2.59 -11.46 -14.40
N LEU A 110 1.79 -12.18 -13.59
CA LEU A 110 1.97 -12.26 -12.14
C LEU A 110 3.35 -12.79 -11.74
N LEU A 111 3.73 -13.97 -12.23
CA LEU A 111 5.00 -14.58 -11.86
C LEU A 111 6.22 -13.70 -12.21
N PRO A 112 6.36 -13.16 -13.44
CA PRO A 112 7.47 -12.27 -13.73
C PRO A 112 7.40 -10.95 -12.94
N ALA A 113 6.20 -10.43 -12.62
CA ALA A 113 6.05 -9.24 -11.78
C ALA A 113 6.51 -9.49 -10.33
N LEU A 114 6.20 -10.65 -9.76
CA LEU A 114 6.69 -11.06 -8.43
C LEU A 114 8.22 -11.12 -8.43
N GLN A 115 8.81 -11.85 -9.38
CA GLN A 115 10.27 -11.95 -9.50
C GLN A 115 10.95 -10.59 -9.69
N GLN A 116 10.32 -9.68 -10.44
CA GLN A 116 10.83 -8.33 -10.61
C GLN A 116 10.71 -7.51 -9.31
N ALA A 117 9.60 -7.65 -8.57
CA ALA A 117 9.43 -6.99 -7.27
C ALA A 117 10.47 -7.45 -6.26
N GLU A 118 10.76 -8.75 -6.20
CA GLU A 118 11.82 -9.32 -5.37
C GLU A 118 13.18 -8.70 -5.71
N ARG A 119 13.57 -8.71 -6.99
CA ARG A 119 14.83 -8.08 -7.44
C ARG A 119 14.91 -6.60 -7.06
N LEU A 120 13.83 -5.86 -7.26
CA LEU A 120 13.76 -4.43 -6.92
C LEU A 120 13.83 -4.18 -5.41
N ALA A 121 13.28 -5.06 -4.59
CA ALA A 121 13.36 -4.98 -3.14
C ALA A 121 14.79 -5.18 -2.61
N CYS A 122 15.60 -5.95 -3.34
CA CYS A 122 17.01 -6.17 -3.05
C CYS A 122 17.92 -5.04 -3.59
N ASP A 123 17.45 -4.22 -4.52
CA ASP A 123 18.27 -3.19 -5.19
C ASP A 123 18.72 -2.11 -4.19
N PRO A 124 20.01 -1.71 -4.16
CA PRO A 124 20.48 -0.57 -3.37
C PRO A 124 19.69 0.73 -3.60
N ALA A 125 19.07 0.90 -4.77
CA ALA A 125 18.21 2.03 -5.06
C ALA A 125 16.95 2.09 -4.17
N ALA A 126 16.62 1.01 -3.45
CA ALA A 126 15.52 0.94 -2.49
C ALA A 126 15.92 1.33 -1.06
N HIS A 127 17.17 1.76 -0.81
CA HIS A 127 17.69 1.97 0.56
C HIS A 127 16.90 2.95 1.43
N ASP A 128 16.26 3.95 0.82
CA ASP A 128 15.44 4.94 1.52
C ASP A 128 14.05 4.41 1.89
N LEU A 129 13.65 3.24 1.38
CA LEU A 129 12.33 2.70 1.65
C LEU A 129 12.27 2.05 3.04
N PRO A 130 11.16 2.28 3.77
CA PRO A 130 10.94 1.67 5.07
C PRO A 130 11.01 0.14 4.99
N GLY A 131 11.81 -0.47 5.86
CA GLY A 131 11.94 -1.93 5.89
C GLY A 131 12.90 -2.50 4.85
N TYR A 132 13.69 -1.68 4.13
CA TYR A 132 14.73 -2.20 3.23
C TYR A 132 15.65 -3.20 3.96
N ALA A 133 15.73 -4.42 3.41
CA ALA A 133 16.44 -5.52 4.06
C ALA A 133 17.96 -5.51 3.77
N GLY A 134 18.39 -4.75 2.76
CA GLY A 134 19.73 -4.81 2.19
C GLY A 134 19.77 -5.61 0.88
N PRO A 135 20.92 -5.65 0.20
CA PRO A 135 21.11 -6.50 -0.98
C PRO A 135 20.88 -7.97 -0.64
N CYS A 136 20.12 -8.65 -1.48
CA CYS A 136 19.91 -10.10 -1.33
C CYS A 136 21.13 -10.87 -1.83
N GLU A 137 21.47 -11.95 -1.14
CA GLU A 137 22.46 -12.88 -1.66
C GLU A 137 21.88 -13.57 -2.91
N MET A 138 22.41 -13.25 -4.09
CA MET A 138 22.08 -13.99 -5.29
C MET A 138 22.63 -15.41 -5.13
N ARG A 139 21.75 -16.38 -4.85
CA ARG A 139 22.11 -17.79 -4.97
C ARG A 139 22.49 -18.04 -6.43
N LYS A 140 23.78 -18.30 -6.64
CA LYS A 140 24.35 -18.73 -7.92
C LYS A 140 23.76 -20.06 -8.36
#